data_AF-A0A4Q5QG77-F1
#
_entry.id   AF-A0A4Q5QG77-F1
#
_cell.length_a   1.000
_cell.length_b   1.000
_cell.length_c   1.000
_cell.angle_alpha   90.00
_cell.angle_beta   90.00
_cell.angle_gamma   90.00
#
_symmetry.space_group_name_H-M   'P 1'
#
loop_
_entity.id
_entity.type
_entity.pdbx_description
1 polymer ?
#
loop_
_entity_poly.entity_id
_entity_poly.type
_entity_poly.pdbx_seq_one_letter_code
_entity_poly.pdbx_strand_id
1 'polypeptide(L)'
;NSPESFRLKESFSMFPQFLFNLRRSQFIQVFNNSPDETSFYRHSLMREDCSNSLLMIQPALVAYELHQETKPVSLDTSSIQPDRILMMDTFFQIVIFLVK
;
A
#
# COMPACT_ATOMS: atom_id res chain seq x y z
N ASN A 1 21.40 -22.99 -11.07
CA ASN A 1 20.54 -21.82 -11.35
C ASN A 1 19.07 -22.23 -11.37
N SER A 2 18.52 -22.71 -10.25
CA SER A 2 17.07 -22.95 -10.14
C SER A 2 16.44 -21.76 -9.40
N PRO A 3 15.34 -21.15 -9.90
CA PRO A 3 14.72 -20.00 -9.26
C PRO A 3 14.30 -20.25 -7.80
N GLU A 4 13.97 -21.48 -7.47
CA GLU A 4 13.52 -21.91 -6.15
C GLU A 4 14.63 -21.84 -5.09
N SER A 5 15.91 -21.76 -5.49
CA SER A 5 17.03 -21.61 -4.57
C SER A 5 17.25 -20.16 -4.10
N PHE A 6 16.56 -19.18 -4.70
CA PHE A 6 16.71 -17.78 -4.33
C PHE A 6 16.17 -17.51 -2.92
N ARG A 7 16.97 -16.87 -2.08
CA ARG A 7 16.59 -16.42 -0.75
C ARG A 7 17.15 -15.02 -0.52
N LEU A 8 16.37 -14.17 0.11
CA LEU A 8 16.84 -12.88 0.61
C LEU A 8 17.15 -13.00 2.09
N LYS A 9 18.15 -12.25 2.56
CA LYS A 9 18.33 -12.04 4.00
C LYS A 9 17.08 -11.35 4.55
N GLU A 10 16.72 -11.65 5.80
CA GLU A 10 15.54 -11.09 6.46
C GLU A 10 15.48 -9.56 6.38
N SER A 11 16.62 -8.87 6.50
CA SER A 11 16.72 -7.42 6.37
C SER A 11 16.34 -6.87 4.99
N PHE A 12 16.31 -7.72 3.96
CA PHE A 12 15.91 -7.36 2.59
C PHE A 12 14.55 -7.94 2.19
N SER A 13 13.88 -8.70 3.08
CA SER A 13 12.64 -9.41 2.76
C SER A 13 11.52 -8.48 2.26
N MET A 14 11.41 -7.28 2.84
CA MET A 14 10.40 -6.28 2.47
C MET A 14 10.77 -5.44 1.23
N PHE A 15 12.04 -5.41 0.84
CA PHE A 15 12.52 -4.52 -0.22
C PHE A 15 11.86 -4.80 -1.59
N PRO A 16 11.72 -6.07 -2.05
CA PRO A 16 11.00 -6.35 -3.30
C PRO A 16 9.53 -5.92 -3.26
N GLN A 17 8.88 -6.04 -2.11
CA GLN A 17 7.48 -5.65 -1.94
C GLN A 17 7.30 -4.13 -2.12
N PHE A 18 8.20 -3.33 -1.51
CA PHE A 18 8.19 -1.88 -1.71
C PHE A 18 8.48 -1.49 -3.15
N LEU A 19 9.44 -2.14 -3.83
CA LEU A 19 9.71 -1.87 -5.25
C LEU A 19 8.51 -2.24 -6.15
N PHE A 20 7.82 -3.33 -5.84
CA PHE A 20 6.61 -3.74 -6.56
C PHE A 20 5.48 -2.72 -6.43
N ASN A 21 5.33 -2.10 -5.27
CA ASN A 21 4.32 -1.07 -5.04
C ASN A 21 4.74 0.27 -5.65
N LEU A 22 6.00 0.71 -5.45
CA LEU A 22 6.52 1.96 -6.00
C LEU A 22 6.41 2.00 -7.54
N ARG A 23 6.79 0.94 -8.25
CA ARG A 23 6.77 0.92 -9.72
C ARG A 23 5.36 1.06 -10.33
N ARG A 24 4.32 0.72 -9.55
CA ARG A 24 2.89 0.78 -9.95
C ARG A 24 2.17 1.99 -9.37
N SER A 25 2.81 2.71 -8.46
CA SER A 25 2.25 3.91 -7.83
C SER A 25 2.09 5.06 -8.83
N GLN A 26 1.23 6.01 -8.48
CA GLN A 26 1.02 7.25 -9.22
C GLN A 26 2.27 8.15 -9.32
N PHE A 27 3.31 7.89 -8.53
CA PHE A 27 4.59 8.61 -8.63
C PHE A 27 5.34 8.28 -9.93
N ILE A 28 5.21 7.04 -10.41
CA ILE A 28 5.89 6.53 -11.60
C ILE A 28 4.90 6.36 -12.76
N GLN A 29 3.75 5.73 -12.51
CA GLN A 29 2.70 5.52 -13.51
C GLN A 29 1.73 6.70 -13.48
N VAL A 30 2.04 7.73 -14.28
CA VAL A 30 1.30 9.01 -14.27
C VAL A 30 0.05 9.00 -15.14
N PHE A 31 -0.14 7.97 -15.98
CA PHE A 31 -1.40 7.77 -16.71
C PHE A 31 -2.57 7.63 -15.71
N ASN A 32 -3.73 8.20 -16.04
CA ASN A 32 -4.90 8.38 -15.18
C ASN A 32 -4.80 9.48 -14.11
N ASN A 33 -3.71 10.26 -14.08
CA ASN A 33 -3.61 11.46 -13.25
C ASN A 33 -3.43 12.69 -14.15
N SER A 34 -3.95 13.84 -13.71
CA SER A 34 -3.62 15.11 -14.33
C SER A 34 -2.15 15.49 -14.06
N PRO A 35 -1.55 16.38 -14.89
CA PRO A 35 -0.21 16.89 -14.64
C PRO A 35 -0.06 17.57 -13.26
N ASP A 36 -1.11 18.25 -12.80
CA ASP A 36 -1.11 18.94 -11.51
C ASP A 36 -1.18 17.96 -10.34
N GLU A 37 -2.04 16.93 -10.41
CA GLU A 37 -2.09 15.86 -9.40
C GLU A 37 -0.75 15.13 -9.29
N THR A 38 -0.15 14.80 -10.43
CA THR A 38 1.17 14.15 -10.46
C THR A 38 2.23 15.02 -9.77
N SER A 39 2.20 16.33 -10.04
CA SER A 39 3.12 17.29 -9.42
C SER A 39 2.88 17.39 -7.92
N PHE A 40 1.62 17.42 -7.48
CA PHE A 40 1.23 17.41 -6.08
C PHE A 40 1.73 16.16 -5.35
N TYR A 41 1.44 14.96 -5.84
CA TYR A 41 1.86 13.71 -5.21
C TYR A 41 3.39 13.62 -5.09
N ARG A 42 4.12 13.93 -6.17
CA ARG A 42 5.59 13.94 -6.16
C ARG A 42 6.15 14.98 -5.19
N HIS A 43 5.53 16.16 -5.12
CA HIS A 43 5.95 17.21 -4.20
C HIS A 43 5.85 16.75 -2.75
N SER A 44 4.73 16.11 -2.36
CA SER A 44 4.56 15.54 -1.03
C SER A 44 5.60 14.45 -0.73
N LEU A 45 5.81 13.50 -1.65
CA LEU A 45 6.80 12.42 -1.47
C LEU A 45 8.23 12.94 -1.24
N MET A 46 8.61 14.04 -1.90
CA MET A 46 9.95 14.63 -1.76
C MET A 46 10.14 15.46 -0.48
N ARG A 47 9.08 15.67 0.30
CA ARG A 47 9.09 16.52 1.51
C ARG A 47 8.81 15.76 2.81
N GLU A 48 8.08 14.66 2.72
CA GLU A 48 7.70 13.85 3.86
C GLU A 48 8.82 12.95 4.36
N ASP A 49 8.70 12.48 5.60
CA ASP A 49 9.67 11.58 6.20
C ASP A 49 9.58 10.14 5.64
N CYS A 50 10.46 9.27 6.12
CA CYS A 50 10.48 7.87 5.70
C CYS A 50 9.17 7.14 6.02
N SER A 51 8.57 7.39 7.19
CA SER A 51 7.35 6.70 7.63
C SER A 51 6.18 7.03 6.72
N ASN A 52 5.96 8.32 6.45
CA ASN A 52 4.91 8.81 5.58
C ASN A 52 5.16 8.41 4.11
N SER A 53 6.41 8.44 3.66
CA SER A 53 6.78 7.98 2.32
C SER A 53 6.50 6.48 2.12
N LEU A 54 6.73 5.64 3.15
CA LEU A 54 6.39 4.23 3.09
C LEU A 54 4.88 4.00 2.97
N LEU A 55 4.08 4.76 3.72
CA LEU A 55 2.61 4.72 3.65
C LEU A 55 2.09 5.15 2.27
N MET A 56 2.69 6.19 1.68
CA MET A 56 2.39 6.65 0.32
C MET A 56 2.69 5.59 -0.75
N ILE A 57 3.79 4.85 -0.59
CA ILE A 57 4.22 3.82 -1.55
C ILE A 57 3.38 2.56 -1.37
N GLN A 58 3.18 2.12 -0.13
CA GLN A 58 2.43 0.93 0.23
C GLN A 58 1.34 1.31 1.24
N PRO A 59 0.11 1.55 0.75
CA PRO A 59 -1.02 1.86 1.60
C PRO A 59 -1.24 0.83 2.71
N ALA A 60 -1.60 1.31 3.88
CA ALA A 60 -1.99 0.47 4.99
C ALA A 60 -3.45 0.03 4.80
N LEU A 61 -3.73 -1.25 5.03
CA LEU A 61 -5.08 -1.80 5.01
C LEU A 61 -5.36 -2.45 6.36
N VAL A 62 -6.46 -2.04 6.98
CA VAL A 62 -6.86 -2.47 8.32
C VAL A 62 -8.26 -3.08 8.23
N ALA A 63 -8.44 -4.26 8.81
CA ALA A 63 -9.72 -4.94 8.87
C ALA A 63 -10.37 -4.79 10.24
N TYR A 64 -11.68 -4.53 10.22
CA TYR A 64 -12.57 -4.51 11.37
C TYR A 64 -13.60 -5.62 11.21
N GLU A 65 -13.72 -6.45 12.23
CA GLU A 65 -14.61 -7.61 12.29
C GLU A 65 -15.41 -7.53 13.59
N LEU A 66 -16.67 -7.96 13.57
CA LEU A 66 -17.46 -8.02 14.79
C LEU A 66 -16.85 -9.07 15.73
N HIS A 67 -16.65 -8.71 17.00
CA HIS A 67 -16.08 -9.60 18.03
C HIS A 67 -14.61 -10.02 17.84
N GLN A 68 -13.86 -9.36 16.94
CA GLN A 68 -12.41 -9.52 16.84
C GLN A 68 -11.70 -8.19 17.00
N GLU A 69 -10.42 -8.25 17.40
CA GLU A 69 -9.56 -7.07 17.42
C GLU A 69 -9.21 -6.62 16.00
N THR A 70 -9.09 -5.30 15.85
CA THR A 70 -8.64 -4.66 14.62
C THR A 70 -7.21 -5.10 14.28
N LYS A 71 -6.99 -5.55 13.03
CA LYS A 71 -5.68 -6.05 12.60
C LYS A 71 -5.29 -5.52 11.22
N PRO A 72 -3.99 -5.24 10.98
CA PRO A 72 -3.48 -5.00 9.64
C PRO A 72 -3.67 -6.24 8.76
N VAL A 73 -4.06 -6.03 7.51
CA VAL A 73 -4.22 -7.11 6.53
C VAL A 73 -3.46 -6.78 5.26
N SER A 74 -3.13 -7.79 4.46
CA SER A 74 -2.42 -7.60 3.20
C SER A 74 -3.26 -6.79 2.21
N LEU A 75 -2.61 -5.93 1.42
CA LEU A 75 -3.25 -5.17 0.34
C LEU A 75 -3.49 -6.09 -0.88
N ASP A 76 -4.37 -7.07 -0.70
CA ASP A 76 -4.70 -8.11 -1.67
C ASP A 76 -6.22 -8.34 -1.67
N THR A 77 -6.75 -8.79 -2.82
CA THR A 77 -8.16 -9.14 -2.99
C THR A 77 -8.67 -10.18 -1.98
N SER A 78 -7.80 -11.07 -1.50
CA SER A 78 -8.12 -12.06 -0.46
C SER A 78 -8.50 -11.43 0.89
N SER A 79 -8.11 -10.18 1.14
CA SER A 79 -8.50 -9.44 2.35
C SER A 79 -9.94 -8.93 2.33
N ILE A 80 -10.58 -8.91 1.15
CA ILE A 80 -11.98 -8.48 0.99
C ILE A 80 -12.88 -9.66 1.36
N GLN A 81 -13.55 -9.58 2.52
CA GLN A 81 -14.44 -10.63 3.04
C GLN A 81 -15.78 -10.03 3.50
N PRO A 82 -16.91 -10.74 3.38
CA PRO A 82 -18.25 -10.20 3.67
C PRO A 82 -18.45 -9.74 5.12
N ASP A 83 -17.70 -10.30 6.06
CA ASP A 83 -17.78 -10.03 7.49
C ASP A 83 -16.82 -8.93 7.96
N ARG A 84 -16.19 -8.22 7.01
CA ARG A 84 -15.16 -7.21 7.28
C ARG A 84 -15.56 -5.82 6.79
N ILE A 85 -15.22 -4.83 7.61
CA ILE A 85 -15.09 -3.44 7.17
C ILE A 85 -13.60 -3.18 6.97
N LEU A 86 -13.23 -2.63 5.82
CA LEU A 86 -11.83 -2.30 5.53
C LEU A 86 -11.62 -0.80 5.60
N MET A 87 -10.55 -0.38 6.27
CA MET A 87 -10.02 0.98 6.21
C MET A 87 -8.68 0.95 5.49
N MET A 88 -8.59 1.66 4.38
CA MET A 88 -7.34 1.88 3.67
C MET A 88 -6.85 3.30 3.89
N ASP A 89 -5.59 3.43 4.28
CA ASP A 89 -4.88 4.70 4.38
C ASP A 89 -3.78 4.75 3.32
N THR A 90 -3.90 5.71 2.40
CA THR A 90 -2.95 5.94 1.30
C THR A 90 -2.08 7.18 1.53
N PHE A 91 -2.07 7.74 2.74
CA PHE A 91 -1.59 9.09 3.11
C PHE A 91 -2.42 10.24 2.50
N PHE A 92 -2.78 10.16 1.22
CA PHE A 92 -3.56 11.19 0.54
C PHE A 92 -5.07 11.05 0.75
N GLN A 93 -5.52 9.82 0.98
CA GLN A 93 -6.94 9.47 1.12
C GLN A 93 -7.12 8.38 2.17
N ILE A 94 -8.19 8.53 2.96
CA ILE A 94 -8.74 7.47 3.82
C ILE A 94 -9.99 6.91 3.13
N VAL A 95 -9.98 5.61 2.83
CA VAL A 95 -11.10 4.91 2.19
C VAL A 95 -11.68 3.89 3.16
N ILE A 96 -12.98 3.98 3.42
CA ILE A 96 -13.72 2.97 4.19
C ILE A 96 -14.56 2.16 3.21
N PHE A 97 -14.38 0.84 3.21
CA PHE A 97 -15.09 -0.08 2.35
C PHE A 97 -15.93 -1.06 3.19
N LEU A 98 -17.25 -0.98 3.01
CA LEU A 98 -18.21 -1.92 3.57
C LEU A 98 -18.47 -3.01 2.53
N VAL A 99 -18.04 -4.24 2.82
CA VAL A 99 -18.38 -5.39 1.97
C VAL A 99 -19.87 -5.69 2.16
N LYS A 100 -20.61 -5.77 1.05
CA LYS A 100 -22.02 -6.14 1.02
C LYS A 100 -22.21 -7.59 0.61
#